data_AF-A0A7S0TYC5-F1
#
_entry.id   AF-A0A7S0TYC5-F1
#
_cell.length_a   1.000
_cell.length_b   1.000
_cell.length_c   1.000
_cell.angle_alpha   90.00
_cell.angle_beta   90.00
_cell.angle_gamma   90.00
#
_symmetry.space_group_name_H-M   'P 1'
#
loop_
_entity.id
_entity.type
_entity.pdbx_description
1 polymer ?
#
loop_
_entity_poly.entity_id
_entity_poly.type
_entity_poly.pdbx_seq_one_letter_code
_entity_poly.pdbx_strand_id
1 'polypeptide(L)'
;MISGAYVLLTFERPFYAQDPGKGELDEFEDCLWAMIVVVTSVGFGDVAPHTRLGRAVVGLFSLLSVLVIGITFNLIVNQVSLVPEEKKIVDIVLRSKQSSDTKDAAATVVQMCWRQYRVNVKAFNAGRRNVEIRNHPNICQALMRFRYCSRMAKQARTGDSQMAVTIRSLQASMAALERGIARAHDSLVLG
;
A
#
# COMPACT_ATOMS: atom_id res chain seq x y z
N MET A 1 -30.41 -1.97 9.40
CA MET A 1 -30.62 -0.55 9.73
C MET A 1 -32.06 -0.30 10.15
N ILE A 2 -33.05 -0.49 9.27
CA ILE A 2 -34.49 -0.36 9.58
C ILE A 2 -34.90 -1.26 10.76
N SER A 3 -34.46 -2.52 10.75
CA SER A 3 -34.68 -3.45 11.86
C SER A 3 -34.06 -2.99 13.17
N GLY A 4 -32.84 -2.45 13.13
CA GLY A 4 -32.15 -1.91 14.31
C GLY A 4 -32.86 -0.69 14.90
N ALA A 5 -33.37 0.21 14.04
CA ALA A 5 -34.14 1.37 14.46
C ALA A 5 -35.47 0.96 15.11
N TYR A 6 -36.16 -0.04 14.55
CA TYR A 6 -37.40 -0.56 15.13
C TYR A 6 -37.18 -1.24 16.50
N VAL A 7 -36.07 -1.98 16.65
CA VAL A 7 -35.68 -2.60 17.91
C VAL A 7 -35.31 -1.55 18.95
N LEU A 8 -34.56 -0.51 18.56
CA LEU A 8 -34.20 0.61 19.43
C LEU A 8 -35.45 1.34 19.93
N LEU A 9 -36.37 1.68 19.02
CA LEU A 9 -37.66 2.29 19.34
C LEU A 9 -38.42 1.46 20.38
N THR A 10 -38.54 0.15 20.15
CA THR A 10 -39.25 -0.76 21.05
C THR A 10 -38.65 -0.78 22.46
N PHE A 11 -37.32 -0.74 22.57
CA PHE A 11 -36.65 -0.74 23.88
C PHE A 11 -36.63 0.62 24.58
N GLU A 12 -36.77 1.73 23.86
CA GLU A 12 -36.86 3.08 24.43
C GLU A 12 -38.30 3.51 24.78
N ARG A 13 -39.34 2.85 24.24
CA ARG A 13 -40.75 3.03 24.64
C ARG A 13 -40.99 3.12 26.16
N PRO A 14 -40.44 2.24 27.02
CA PRO A 14 -40.67 2.32 28.47
C PRO A 14 -40.09 3.57 29.13
N PHE A 15 -39.06 4.21 28.55
CA PHE A 15 -38.50 5.45 29.07
C PHE A 15 -39.46 6.64 28.83
N TYR A 16 -40.04 6.72 27.63
CA TYR A 16 -41.07 7.71 27.31
C TYR A 16 -42.35 7.57 28.13
N ALA A 17 -42.74 6.33 28.44
CA ALA A 17 -43.90 6.09 29.29
C ALA A 17 -43.72 6.64 30.71
N GLN A 18 -42.47 6.80 31.17
CA GLN A 18 -42.15 7.30 32.51
C GLN A 18 -41.95 8.82 32.55
N ASP A 19 -41.33 9.42 31.52
CA ASP A 19 -41.08 10.87 31.41
C ASP A 19 -41.51 11.43 30.04
N PRO A 20 -42.82 11.70 29.81
CA PRO A 20 -43.30 12.25 28.56
C PRO A 20 -42.73 13.67 28.32
N GLY A 21 -42.05 13.85 27.18
CA GLY A 21 -41.46 15.13 26.75
C GLY A 21 -39.96 15.30 27.00
N LYS A 22 -39.27 14.29 27.53
CA LYS A 22 -37.80 14.31 27.73
C LYS A 22 -36.99 13.41 26.83
N GLY A 23 -37.61 12.46 26.14
CA GLY A 23 -36.85 11.60 25.26
C GLY A 23 -36.53 12.31 23.94
N GLU A 24 -35.44 11.90 23.32
CA GLU A 24 -34.99 12.33 21.99
C GLU A 24 -35.20 11.23 20.92
N LEU A 25 -35.90 10.14 21.27
CA LEU A 25 -36.09 8.92 20.47
C LEU A 25 -37.58 8.46 20.44
N ASP A 26 -38.53 9.38 20.22
CA ASP A 26 -39.99 9.08 20.27
C ASP A 26 -40.47 8.59 18.91
N GLU A 27 -39.99 9.28 17.89
CA GLU A 27 -40.35 9.04 16.52
C GLU A 27 -39.40 8.03 15.89
N PHE A 28 -39.93 7.29 14.91
CA PHE A 28 -39.12 6.33 14.16
C PHE A 28 -37.99 7.03 13.39
N GLU A 29 -38.18 8.30 13.01
CA GLU A 29 -37.19 9.12 12.31
C GLU A 29 -35.94 9.35 13.18
N ASP A 30 -36.11 9.70 14.45
CA ASP A 30 -35.01 9.92 15.40
C ASP A 30 -34.23 8.63 15.66
N CYS A 31 -34.95 7.50 15.80
CA CYS A 31 -34.34 6.19 15.95
C CYS A 31 -33.58 5.76 14.68
N LEU A 32 -34.09 6.10 13.50
CA LEU A 32 -33.42 5.84 12.23
C LEU A 32 -32.15 6.67 12.12
N TRP A 33 -32.21 7.96 12.46
CA TRP A 33 -31.08 8.87 12.51
C TRP A 33 -29.99 8.36 13.45
N ALA A 34 -30.34 8.04 14.70
CA ALA A 34 -29.42 7.48 15.69
C ALA A 34 -28.73 6.21 15.15
N MET A 35 -29.49 5.29 14.53
CA MET A 35 -28.93 4.06 13.98
C MET A 35 -28.04 4.29 12.75
N ILE A 36 -28.33 5.29 11.90
CA ILE A 36 -27.46 5.68 10.78
C ILE A 36 -26.13 6.19 11.31
N VAL A 37 -26.17 7.11 12.29
CA VAL A 37 -24.97 7.74 12.88
C VAL A 37 -24.10 6.70 13.62
N VAL A 38 -24.73 5.72 14.28
CA VAL A 38 -24.06 4.59 14.92
C VAL A 38 -23.40 3.65 13.91
N VAL A 39 -24.13 3.24 12.86
CA VAL A 39 -23.60 2.32 11.84
C VAL A 39 -22.48 2.98 11.04
N THR A 40 -22.59 4.28 10.75
CA THR A 40 -21.53 5.04 10.08
C THR A 40 -20.35 5.37 11.01
N SER A 41 -20.41 4.99 12.29
CA SER A 41 -19.40 5.26 13.32
C SER A 41 -19.09 6.75 13.53
N VAL A 42 -20.01 7.65 13.13
CA VAL A 42 -19.84 9.10 13.30
C VAL A 42 -20.05 9.50 14.76
N GLY A 43 -21.16 9.04 15.37
CA GLY A 43 -21.42 9.19 16.81
C GLY A 43 -21.48 10.65 17.30
N PHE A 44 -22.35 11.49 16.72
CA PHE A 44 -22.51 12.88 17.17
C PHE A 44 -22.90 13.02 18.64
N GLY A 45 -23.69 12.08 19.17
CA GLY A 45 -24.13 12.07 20.56
C GLY A 45 -25.28 13.05 20.85
N ASP A 46 -25.93 13.54 19.81
CA ASP A 46 -27.14 14.37 19.82
C ASP A 46 -28.41 13.59 20.18
N VAL A 47 -28.43 12.29 19.89
CA VAL A 47 -29.48 11.35 20.27
C VAL A 47 -28.86 10.09 20.84
N ALA A 48 -29.29 9.67 22.03
CA ALA A 48 -28.74 8.48 22.69
C ALA A 48 -29.81 7.68 23.46
N PRO A 49 -29.74 6.33 23.46
CA PRO A 49 -30.63 5.52 24.26
C PRO A 49 -30.35 5.68 25.75
N HIS A 50 -31.40 5.93 26.54
CA HIS A 50 -31.29 6.05 27.99
C HIS A 50 -31.50 4.71 28.68
N THR A 51 -32.24 3.79 28.06
CA THR A 51 -32.50 2.47 28.65
C THR A 51 -31.24 1.59 28.64
N ARG A 52 -31.17 0.65 29.57
CA ARG A 52 -30.05 -0.32 29.64
C ARG A 52 -30.04 -1.24 28.40
N LEU A 53 -31.22 -1.59 27.90
CA LEU A 53 -31.39 -2.45 26.73
C LEU A 53 -31.09 -1.71 25.43
N GLY A 54 -31.54 -0.46 25.27
CA GLY A 54 -31.21 0.37 24.11
C GLY A 54 -29.70 0.57 23.95
N ARG A 55 -28.99 0.80 25.06
CA ARG A 55 -27.52 0.87 25.08
C ARG A 55 -26.84 -0.43 24.64
N ALA A 56 -27.37 -1.59 25.05
CA ALA A 56 -26.85 -2.89 24.62
C ALA A 56 -27.03 -3.12 23.11
N VAL A 57 -28.18 -2.71 22.56
CA VAL A 57 -28.47 -2.80 21.11
C VAL A 57 -27.51 -1.93 20.31
N VAL A 58 -27.35 -0.66 20.70
CA VAL A 58 -26.40 0.25 20.04
C VAL A 58 -24.98 -0.33 20.08
N GLY A 59 -24.54 -0.84 21.23
CA GLY A 59 -23.23 -1.49 21.34
C GLY A 59 -23.05 -2.69 20.41
N LEU A 60 -24.07 -3.56 20.29
CA LEU A 60 -24.01 -4.71 19.38
C LEU A 60 -23.92 -4.28 17.92
N PHE A 61 -24.73 -3.31 17.51
CA PHE A 61 -24.72 -2.79 16.14
C PHE A 61 -23.42 -2.03 15.80
N SER A 62 -22.83 -1.32 16.76
CA SER A 62 -21.50 -0.71 16.60
C SER A 62 -20.43 -1.77 16.32
N LEU A 63 -20.41 -2.86 17.09
CA LEU A 63 -19.44 -3.94 16.88
C LEU A 63 -19.63 -4.61 15.51
N LEU A 64 -20.88 -4.93 15.14
CA LEU A 64 -21.19 -5.51 13.84
C LEU A 64 -20.79 -4.59 12.68
N SER A 65 -20.99 -3.27 12.82
CA SER A 65 -20.59 -2.30 11.79
C SER A 65 -19.08 -2.35 11.53
N VAL A 66 -18.27 -2.29 12.59
CA VAL A 66 -16.81 -2.33 12.48
C VAL A 66 -16.34 -3.61 11.79
N LEU A 67 -16.95 -4.75 12.09
CA LEU A 67 -16.64 -6.02 11.43
C LEU A 67 -16.95 -5.99 9.92
N VAL A 68 -18.11 -5.45 9.53
CA VAL A 68 -18.50 -5.34 8.12
C VAL A 68 -17.59 -4.38 7.36
N ILE A 69 -17.22 -3.25 7.97
CA ILE A 69 -16.27 -2.30 7.39
C ILE A 69 -14.91 -2.98 7.17
N GLY A 70 -14.43 -3.77 8.14
CA GLY A 70 -13.19 -4.52 8.01
C GLY A 70 -13.22 -5.52 6.85
N ILE A 71 -14.32 -6.28 6.71
CA ILE A 71 -14.49 -7.22 5.58
C ILE A 71 -14.49 -6.47 4.26
N THR A 72 -15.25 -5.38 4.17
CA THR A 72 -15.34 -4.56 2.95
C THR A 72 -13.99 -3.95 2.58
N PHE A 73 -13.24 -3.45 3.56
CA PHE A 73 -11.90 -2.92 3.35
C PHE A 73 -10.95 -4.00 2.78
N ASN A 74 -10.98 -5.21 3.34
CA ASN A 74 -10.17 -6.32 2.82
C ASN A 74 -10.54 -6.70 1.38
N LEU A 75 -11.83 -6.69 1.04
CA LEU A 75 -12.27 -6.94 -0.33
C LEU A 75 -11.74 -5.88 -1.29
N ILE A 76 -11.85 -4.59 -0.93
CA ILE A 76 -11.33 -3.49 -1.75
C ILE A 76 -9.82 -3.63 -1.93
N VAL A 77 -9.08 -3.91 -0.86
CA VAL A 77 -7.63 -4.12 -0.92
C VAL A 77 -7.28 -5.25 -1.88
N ASN A 78 -8.03 -6.35 -1.84
CA ASN A 78 -7.80 -7.49 -2.74
C ASN A 78 -8.12 -7.17 -4.21
N GLN A 79 -9.11 -6.31 -4.48
CA GLN A 79 -9.44 -5.89 -5.85
C GLN A 79 -8.46 -4.86 -6.42
N VAL A 80 -7.94 -3.97 -5.57
CA VAL A 80 -6.94 -2.95 -5.97
C VAL A 80 -5.54 -3.56 -6.06
N SER A 81 -5.28 -4.62 -5.30
CA SER A 81 -4.02 -5.35 -5.39
C SER A 81 -3.93 -6.07 -6.72
N LEU A 82 -2.90 -5.73 -7.50
CA LEU A 82 -2.58 -6.41 -8.75
C LEU A 82 -2.50 -7.93 -8.52
N VAL A 83 -3.16 -8.68 -9.40
CA VAL A 83 -3.03 -10.14 -9.41
C VAL A 83 -1.54 -10.49 -9.54
N PRO A 84 -1.02 -11.52 -8.84
CA PRO A 84 0.41 -11.85 -8.90
C PRO A 84 0.98 -12.01 -10.31
N GLU A 85 0.15 -12.46 -11.26
CA GLU A 85 0.48 -12.57 -12.68
C GLU A 85 0.66 -11.20 -13.36
N GLU A 86 -0.27 -10.26 -13.14
CA GLU A 86 -0.18 -8.90 -13.68
C GLU A 86 1.02 -8.15 -13.11
N LYS A 87 1.28 -8.31 -11.81
CA LYS A 87 2.45 -7.71 -11.15
C LYS A 87 3.76 -8.14 -11.82
N LYS A 88 3.85 -9.40 -12.25
CA LYS A 88 5.03 -9.92 -12.97
C LYS A 88 5.19 -9.24 -14.33
N ILE A 89 4.10 -9.05 -15.07
CA ILE A 89 4.12 -8.36 -16.36
C ILE A 89 4.57 -6.91 -16.18
N VAL A 90 4.00 -6.20 -15.20
CA VAL A 90 4.38 -4.81 -14.88
C VAL A 90 5.87 -4.73 -14.54
N ASP A 91 6.39 -5.64 -13.71
CA ASP A 91 7.81 -5.67 -13.37
C ASP A 91 8.71 -5.89 -14.60
N ILE A 92 8.33 -6.79 -15.51
CA ILE A 92 9.06 -7.00 -16.78
C ILE A 92 9.07 -5.73 -17.63
N VAL A 93 7.94 -5.05 -17.76
CA VAL A 93 7.82 -3.80 -18.54
C VAL A 93 8.67 -2.69 -17.92
N LEU A 94 8.61 -2.52 -16.59
CA LEU A 94 9.41 -1.53 -15.86
C LEU A 94 10.91 -1.79 -16.04
N ARG A 95 11.34 -3.06 -16.01
CA ARG A 95 12.75 -3.44 -16.26
C ARG A 95 13.20 -3.17 -17.69
N SER A 96 12.33 -3.44 -18.66
CA SER A 96 12.59 -3.13 -20.06
C SER A 96 12.81 -1.63 -20.23
N LYS A 97 11.93 -0.82 -19.61
CA LYS A 97 12.03 0.65 -19.63
C LYS A 97 13.32 1.15 -18.97
N GLN A 98 13.67 0.62 -17.79
CA GLN A 98 14.91 0.94 -17.08
C GLN A 98 16.16 0.67 -17.95
N SER A 99 16.15 -0.43 -18.71
CA SER A 99 17.25 -0.77 -19.62
C SER A 99 17.33 0.21 -20.78
N SER A 100 16.19 0.63 -21.35
CA SER A 100 16.15 1.65 -22.39
C SER A 100 16.68 2.99 -21.88
N ASP A 101 16.18 3.47 -20.74
CA ASP A 101 16.53 4.79 -20.21
C ASP A 101 18.02 4.90 -19.87
N THR A 102 18.63 3.81 -19.41
CA THR A 102 20.08 3.75 -19.15
C THR A 102 20.89 3.83 -20.45
N LYS A 103 20.44 3.15 -21.51
CA LYS A 103 21.07 3.21 -22.85
C LYS A 103 20.93 4.60 -23.46
N ASP A 104 19.75 5.21 -23.35
CA ASP A 104 19.47 6.56 -23.86
C ASP A 104 20.30 7.63 -23.12
N ALA A 105 20.40 7.51 -21.79
CA ALA A 105 21.26 8.39 -20.99
C ALA A 105 22.74 8.21 -21.35
N ALA A 106 23.21 6.97 -21.56
CA ALA A 106 24.59 6.70 -22.01
C ALA A 106 24.87 7.30 -23.39
N ALA A 107 23.96 7.10 -24.34
CA ALA A 107 24.06 7.66 -25.68
C ALA A 107 24.14 9.19 -25.64
N THR A 108 23.33 9.83 -24.80
CA THR A 108 23.36 11.29 -24.59
C THR A 108 24.73 11.76 -24.10
N VAL A 109 25.32 11.08 -23.11
CA VAL A 109 26.66 11.43 -22.60
C VAL A 109 27.70 11.36 -23.72
N VAL A 110 27.72 10.26 -24.48
CA VAL A 110 28.69 10.07 -25.58
C VAL A 110 28.50 11.13 -26.67
N GLN A 111 27.25 11.40 -27.07
CA GLN A 111 26.92 12.40 -28.10
C GLN A 111 27.35 13.81 -27.67
N MET A 112 27.12 14.20 -26.42
CA MET A 112 27.49 15.51 -25.90
C MET A 112 29.01 15.66 -25.78
N CYS A 113 29.71 14.65 -25.26
CA CYS A 113 31.17 14.61 -25.22
C CYS A 113 31.79 14.74 -26.61
N TRP A 114 31.25 14.00 -27.59
CA TRP A 114 31.73 14.03 -28.98
C TRP A 114 31.50 15.38 -29.66
N ARG A 115 30.31 15.97 -29.51
CA ARG A 115 29.99 17.30 -30.05
C ARG A 115 30.94 18.36 -29.50
N GLN A 116 31.19 18.35 -28.19
CA GLN A 116 32.11 19.30 -27.56
C GLN A 116 33.56 19.09 -28.01
N TYR A 117 34.00 17.84 -28.14
CA TYR A 117 35.33 17.51 -28.66
C TYR A 117 35.53 18.07 -30.08
N ARG A 118 34.56 17.86 -30.99
CA ARG A 118 34.63 18.42 -32.35
C ARG A 118 34.69 19.95 -32.38
N VAL A 119 33.97 20.62 -31.48
CA VAL A 119 34.02 22.09 -31.35
C VAL A 119 35.40 22.54 -30.89
N ASN A 120 35.99 21.85 -29.90
CA ASN A 120 37.34 22.15 -29.42
C ASN A 120 38.40 21.92 -30.50
N VAL A 121 38.31 20.86 -31.29
CA VAL A 121 39.25 20.62 -32.40
C VAL A 121 39.19 21.76 -33.44
N LYS A 122 37.98 22.24 -33.78
CA LYS A 122 37.82 23.39 -34.68
C LYS A 122 38.34 24.70 -34.05
N ALA A 123 38.11 24.91 -32.75
CA ALA A 123 38.60 26.07 -32.02
C ALA A 123 40.14 26.11 -31.97
N PHE A 124 40.77 24.97 -31.73
CA PHE A 124 42.22 24.80 -31.75
C PHE A 124 42.83 25.16 -33.11
N ASN A 125 42.29 24.62 -34.20
CA ASN A 125 42.75 24.93 -35.55
C ASN A 125 42.53 26.40 -35.94
N ALA A 126 41.59 27.09 -35.30
CA ALA A 126 41.30 28.52 -35.50
C ALA A 126 42.05 29.44 -34.51
N GLY A 127 42.98 28.91 -33.70
CA GLY A 127 43.74 29.68 -32.70
C GLY A 127 42.91 30.21 -31.52
N ARG A 128 41.71 29.67 -31.28
CA ARG A 128 40.82 30.07 -30.18
C ARG A 128 41.07 29.22 -28.93
N ARG A 129 40.70 29.75 -27.75
CA ARG A 129 40.77 29.02 -26.48
C ARG A 129 39.82 27.81 -26.50
N ASN A 130 40.33 26.64 -26.11
CA ASN A 130 39.55 25.42 -25.95
C ASN A 130 38.70 25.46 -24.67
N VAL A 131 37.50 24.87 -24.71
CA VAL A 131 36.66 24.72 -23.52
C VAL A 131 36.92 23.36 -22.90
N GLU A 132 37.19 23.31 -21.59
CA GLU A 132 37.42 22.04 -20.91
C GLU A 132 36.14 21.19 -20.89
N ILE A 133 36.19 20.00 -21.49
CA ILE A 133 35.04 19.08 -21.63
C ILE A 133 34.49 18.68 -20.24
N ARG A 134 35.39 18.56 -19.25
CA ARG A 134 35.07 18.11 -17.90
C ARG A 134 34.13 19.05 -17.15
N ASN A 135 34.27 20.36 -17.34
CA ASN A 135 33.53 21.37 -16.59
C ASN A 135 32.31 21.90 -17.35
N HIS A 136 31.98 21.29 -18.50
CA HIS A 136 30.83 21.71 -19.29
C HIS A 136 29.52 21.33 -18.58
N PRO A 137 28.64 22.30 -18.23
CA PRO A 137 27.47 22.06 -17.39
C PRO A 137 26.51 21.02 -18.00
N ASN A 138 26.30 21.06 -19.32
CA ASN A 138 25.40 20.11 -20.00
C ASN A 138 25.96 18.67 -20.02
N ILE A 139 27.29 18.50 -20.08
CA ILE A 139 27.93 17.18 -20.05
C ILE A 139 27.87 16.62 -18.64
N CYS A 140 28.14 17.47 -17.63
CA CYS A 140 28.02 17.11 -16.24
C CYS A 140 26.58 16.69 -15.89
N GLN A 141 25.57 17.42 -16.36
CA GLN A 141 24.16 17.07 -16.17
C GLN A 141 23.80 15.74 -16.84
N ALA A 142 24.24 15.51 -18.08
CA ALA A 142 24.03 14.23 -18.77
C ALA A 142 24.69 13.06 -18.01
N LEU A 143 25.91 13.27 -17.50
CA LEU A 143 26.64 12.28 -16.70
C LEU A 143 25.93 11.99 -15.37
N MET A 144 25.44 13.02 -14.68
CA MET A 144 24.64 12.85 -13.47
C MET A 144 23.39 12.03 -13.73
N ARG A 145 22.68 12.31 -14.85
CA ARG A 145 21.50 11.54 -15.27
C ARG A 145 21.85 10.07 -15.55
N PHE A 146 22.92 9.80 -16.30
CA PHE A 146 23.38 8.44 -16.56
C PHE A 146 23.76 7.70 -15.27
N ARG A 147 24.50 8.37 -14.37
CA ARG A 147 24.87 7.80 -13.05
C ARG A 147 23.64 7.51 -12.20
N TYR A 148 22.62 8.38 -12.24
CA TYR A 148 21.36 8.17 -11.55
C TYR A 148 20.63 6.93 -12.09
N CYS A 149 20.39 6.86 -13.40
CA CYS A 149 19.76 5.70 -14.05
C CYS A 149 20.53 4.40 -13.79
N SER A 150 21.86 4.44 -13.88
CA SER A 150 22.73 3.28 -13.63
C SER A 150 22.69 2.82 -12.18
N ARG A 151 22.63 3.74 -11.21
CA ARG A 151 22.48 3.41 -9.79
C ARG A 151 21.14 2.77 -9.50
N MET A 152 20.05 3.35 -10.00
CA MET A 152 18.70 2.80 -9.84
C MET A 152 18.59 1.40 -10.44
N ALA A 153 19.15 1.18 -11.63
CA ALA A 153 19.20 -0.14 -12.26
C ALA A 153 20.00 -1.17 -11.44
N LYS A 154 21.13 -0.76 -10.84
CA LYS A 154 21.93 -1.63 -9.98
C LYS A 154 21.20 -1.97 -8.67
N GLN A 155 20.54 -0.98 -8.05
CA GLN A 155 19.80 -1.17 -6.80
C GLN A 155 18.63 -2.15 -6.98
N ALA A 156 17.90 -2.05 -8.09
CA ALA A 156 16.84 -3.00 -8.43
C ALA A 156 17.37 -4.44 -8.55
N ARG A 157 18.49 -4.65 -9.28
CA ARG A 157 19.11 -5.99 -9.43
C ARG A 157 19.60 -6.57 -8.10
N THR A 158 20.17 -5.74 -7.23
CA THR A 158 20.61 -6.18 -5.90
C THR A 158 19.42 -6.59 -5.04
N GLY A 159 18.32 -5.84 -5.09
CA GLY A 159 17.07 -6.17 -4.38
C GLY A 159 16.51 -7.53 -4.78
N ASP A 160 16.43 -7.82 -6.09
CA ASP A 160 15.95 -9.13 -6.57
C ASP A 160 16.87 -10.28 -6.12
N SER A 161 18.18 -10.04 -6.16
CA SER A 161 19.17 -11.05 -5.77
C SER A 161 19.06 -11.36 -4.29
N GLN A 162 18.89 -10.35 -3.44
CA GLN A 162 18.67 -10.54 -2.01
C GLN A 162 17.37 -11.29 -1.74
N MET A 163 16.28 -10.92 -2.40
CA MET A 163 14.98 -11.58 -2.24
C MET A 163 15.00 -13.05 -2.72
N ALA A 164 15.72 -13.34 -3.81
CA ALA A 164 15.88 -14.72 -4.28
C ALA A 164 16.71 -15.57 -3.30
N VAL A 165 17.75 -14.98 -2.69
CA VAL A 165 18.57 -15.66 -1.68
C VAL A 165 17.77 -15.95 -0.41
N THR A 166 16.97 -14.99 0.07
CA THR A 166 16.14 -15.18 1.26
C THR A 166 15.07 -16.25 1.04
N ILE A 167 14.43 -16.29 -0.14
CA ILE A 167 13.47 -17.34 -0.48
C ILE A 167 14.14 -18.72 -0.46
N ARG A 168 15.32 -18.85 -1.09
CA ARG A 168 16.05 -20.12 -1.12
C ARG A 168 16.51 -20.57 0.27
N SER A 169 16.98 -19.65 1.11
CA SER A 169 17.38 -19.99 2.48
C SER A 169 16.19 -20.41 3.34
N LEU A 170 15.03 -19.76 3.15
CA LEU A 170 13.78 -20.18 3.82
C LEU A 170 13.37 -21.59 3.38
N GLN A 171 13.34 -21.86 2.08
CA GLN A 171 13.02 -23.20 1.56
C GLN A 171 13.99 -24.27 2.11
N ALA A 172 15.28 -23.97 2.18
CA ALA A 172 16.28 -24.88 2.75
C ALA A 172 16.04 -25.12 4.25
N SER A 173 15.67 -24.09 5.01
CA SER A 173 15.36 -24.22 6.44
C SER A 173 14.09 -25.04 6.69
N MET A 174 13.06 -24.87 5.87
CA MET A 174 11.82 -25.66 5.93
C MET A 174 12.10 -27.14 5.67
N ALA A 175 12.85 -27.46 4.61
CA ALA A 175 13.24 -28.84 4.31
C ALA A 175 14.15 -29.46 5.39
N ALA A 176 14.92 -28.64 6.11
CA ALA A 176 15.70 -29.12 7.26
C ALA A 176 14.81 -29.42 8.47
N LEU A 177 13.79 -28.59 8.71
CA LEU A 177 12.81 -28.76 9.78
C LEU A 177 11.97 -30.03 9.58
N GLU A 178 11.47 -30.25 8.36
CA GLU A 178 10.70 -31.47 8.01
C GLU A 178 11.53 -32.74 8.26
N ARG A 179 12.81 -32.73 7.87
CA ARG A 179 13.74 -33.83 8.15
C ARG A 179 14.06 -33.98 9.64
N GLY A 180 13.99 -32.91 10.42
CA GLY A 180 14.14 -32.95 11.88
C GLY A 180 12.95 -33.61 12.55
N ILE A 181 11.73 -33.21 12.14
CA ILE A 181 10.47 -33.76 12.65
C ILE A 181 10.36 -35.26 12.30
N ALA A 182 10.67 -35.66 11.06
CA ALA A 182 10.65 -37.06 10.65
C ALA A 182 11.59 -37.93 11.50
N ARG A 183 12.82 -37.46 11.76
CA ARG A 183 13.78 -38.17 12.62
C ARG A 183 13.32 -38.27 14.08
N ALA A 184 12.73 -37.21 14.62
CA ALA A 184 12.19 -37.21 15.98
C ALA A 184 11.02 -38.20 16.11
N HIS A 185 10.14 -38.25 15.10
CA HIS A 185 9.05 -39.22 15.02
C HIS A 185 9.57 -40.67 15.00
N ASP A 186 10.54 -40.99 14.16
CA ASP A 186 11.10 -42.35 14.08
C ASP A 186 11.80 -42.77 15.38
N SER A 187 12.44 -41.84 16.08
CA SER A 187 13.08 -42.11 17.38
C SER A 187 12.08 -42.38 18.51
N LEU A 188 10.86 -41.83 18.43
CA LEU A 188 9.79 -42.06 19.40
C LEU A 188 9.05 -43.38 19.15
N VAL A 189 9.06 -43.89 17.91
CA VAL A 189 8.40 -45.16 17.55
C VAL A 189 9.30 -46.37 17.87
N LEU A 190 10.63 -46.18 17.91
CA LEU A 190 11.61 -47.24 18.14
C LEU A 190 12.08 -47.36 19.60
N GLY A 191 11.63 -46.47 20.51
CA GLY A 191 11.93 -46.50 21.95
C GLY A 191 10.71 -46.90 22.76
#